data_AF-A0AAW0EXZ8-F1
#
_entry.id   AF-A0AAW0EXZ8-F1
#
_cell.length_a   1.000
_cell.length_b   1.000
_cell.length_c   1.000
_cell.angle_alpha   90.00
_cell.angle_beta   90.00
_cell.angle_gamma   90.00
#
_symmetry.space_group_name_H-M   'P 1'
#
loop_
_entity.id
_entity.type
_entity.pdbx_description
1 polymer ?
#
loop_
_entity_poly.entity_id
_entity_poly.type
_entity_poly.pdbx_seq_one_letter_code
_entity_poly.pdbx_strand_id
1 'polypeptide(L)'
;MANASAEVGVSDELRRTQKYLAEVIDECVFVERQRDLTERRLSSQLATHKALVDDLTIVLRNLCRYTSQIESAALPALLTALPPSSSAHEHLLRLRGDVCDALARLQQRSGGDHDEDARLATPPRVSHGARPSAVSGSSDEAVAAGAQVMHAILAHKTRLVDALCIAAASAEAVRATTTAATADSSDVEVLRTRMDELTRRLETGTGAGASPTPAAASTNTATATAGVAVAASAETSPSATRFAQARELAFEKTVQALNSELAVLHENYAALSRASTREMESMKQRLADTQHKHEDQIAECDAVLGRLSLELEQLIHENAQLKHKLRSVTELE
;
A
#
# COMPACT_ATOMS: atom_id res chain seq x y z
N MET A 1 58.05 35.19 23.27
CA MET A 1 57.08 34.41 24.07
C MET A 1 55.64 34.46 23.54
N ALA A 2 55.27 35.39 22.65
CA ALA A 2 53.89 35.46 22.11
C ALA A 2 53.51 34.34 21.10
N ASN A 3 54.47 33.79 20.35
CA ASN A 3 54.17 32.78 19.32
C ASN A 3 53.79 31.40 19.89
N ALA A 4 54.34 31.01 21.05
CA ALA A 4 54.04 29.71 21.67
C ALA A 4 52.60 29.65 22.23
N SER A 5 52.04 30.77 22.67
CA SER A 5 50.67 30.84 23.18
C SER A 5 49.61 30.80 22.07
N ALA A 6 49.95 31.28 20.86
CA ALA A 6 49.07 31.22 19.70
C ALA A 6 49.01 29.79 19.10
N GLU A 7 50.13 29.08 19.02
CA GLU A 7 50.17 27.69 18.56
C GLU A 7 49.43 26.73 19.50
N VAL A 8 49.52 26.96 20.82
CA VAL A 8 48.78 26.17 21.82
C VAL A 8 47.26 26.40 21.69
N GLY A 9 46.82 27.66 21.49
CA GLY A 9 45.41 27.98 21.27
C GLY A 9 44.81 27.33 20.02
N VAL A 10 45.56 27.33 18.91
CA VAL A 10 45.14 26.66 17.65
C VAL A 10 45.07 25.14 17.84
N SER A 11 46.00 24.55 18.61
CA SER A 11 45.98 23.11 18.89
C SER A 11 44.80 22.67 19.78
N ASP A 12 44.39 23.51 20.73
CA ASP A 12 43.24 23.26 21.60
C ASP A 12 41.92 23.43 20.86
N GLU A 13 41.83 24.43 19.98
CA GLU A 13 40.68 24.58 19.06
C GLU A 13 40.55 23.39 18.12
N LEU A 14 41.67 22.91 17.55
CA LEU A 14 41.68 21.75 16.66
C LEU A 14 41.28 20.45 17.39
N ARG A 15 41.65 20.30 18.67
CA ARG A 15 41.16 19.19 19.50
C ARG A 15 39.67 19.28 19.81
N ARG A 16 39.14 20.48 20.05
CA ARG A 16 37.70 20.68 20.27
C ARG A 16 36.90 20.40 19.01
N THR A 17 37.34 20.87 17.84
CA THR A 17 36.69 20.58 16.57
C THR A 17 36.76 19.09 16.23
N GLN A 18 37.88 18.42 16.50
CA GLN A 18 38.00 16.98 16.34
C GLN A 18 37.01 16.21 17.24
N LYS A 19 36.86 16.62 18.51
CA LYS A 19 35.90 16.01 19.43
C LYS A 19 34.46 16.24 18.98
N TYR A 20 34.13 17.45 18.56
CA TYR A 20 32.80 17.78 18.01
C TYR A 20 32.50 16.98 16.74
N LEU A 21 33.46 16.85 15.84
CA LEU A 21 33.30 16.07 14.61
C LEU A 21 33.08 14.58 14.93
N ALA A 22 33.81 14.03 15.90
CA ALA A 22 33.60 12.65 16.36
C ALA A 22 32.18 12.44 16.92
N GLU A 23 31.69 13.36 17.76
CA GLU A 23 30.32 13.32 18.30
C GLU A 23 29.26 13.40 17.18
N VAL A 24 29.44 14.27 16.18
CA VAL A 24 28.53 14.36 15.03
C VAL A 24 28.57 13.09 14.17
N ILE A 25 29.76 12.49 13.97
CA ILE A 25 29.87 11.22 13.24
C ILE A 25 29.14 10.10 13.99
N ASP A 26 29.30 10.01 15.31
CA ASP A 26 28.61 9.00 16.12
C ASP A 26 27.09 9.16 16.06
N GLU A 27 26.58 10.40 16.13
CA GLU A 27 25.15 10.68 15.99
C GLU A 27 24.64 10.35 14.59
N CYS A 28 25.38 10.69 13.53
CA CYS A 28 25.04 10.33 12.16
C CYS A 28 24.95 8.81 11.97
N VAL A 29 25.93 8.06 12.50
CA VAL A 29 25.93 6.58 12.46
C VAL A 29 24.74 6.01 13.23
N PHE A 30 24.38 6.60 14.37
CA PHE A 30 23.22 6.19 15.14
C PHE A 30 21.92 6.40 14.36
N VAL A 31 21.72 7.58 13.77
CA VAL A 31 20.54 7.89 12.94
C VAL A 31 20.48 6.98 11.71
N GLU A 32 21.61 6.70 11.06
CA GLU A 32 21.66 5.78 9.92
C GLU A 32 21.25 4.36 10.31
N ARG A 33 21.73 3.84 11.46
CA ARG A 33 21.30 2.55 11.99
C ARG A 33 19.81 2.51 12.33
N GLN A 34 19.27 3.59 12.91
CA GLN A 34 17.84 3.69 13.17
C GLN A 34 17.04 3.68 11.88
N ARG A 35 17.48 4.44 10.86
CA ARG A 35 16.88 4.47 9.54
C ARG A 35 16.83 3.07 8.93
N ASP A 36 17.96 2.36 8.91
CA ASP A 36 18.05 1.01 8.35
C ASP A 36 17.13 0.01 9.06
N LEU A 37 17.03 0.09 10.39
CA LEU A 37 16.11 -0.75 11.16
C LEU A 37 14.64 -0.45 10.80
N THR A 38 14.28 0.83 10.68
CA THR A 38 12.93 1.22 10.27
C THR A 38 12.62 0.81 8.83
N GLU A 39 13.58 0.96 7.92
CA GLU A 39 13.46 0.58 6.52
C GLU A 39 13.25 -0.92 6.38
N ARG A 40 14.02 -1.75 7.09
CA ARG A 40 13.84 -3.21 7.13
C ARG A 40 12.47 -3.59 7.68
N ARG A 41 12.04 -2.94 8.77
CA ARG A 41 10.72 -3.19 9.36
C ARG A 41 9.60 -2.86 8.37
N LEU A 42 9.62 -1.67 7.78
CA LEU A 42 8.62 -1.23 6.81
C LEU A 42 8.63 -2.12 5.55
N SER A 43 9.81 -2.49 5.06
CA SER A 43 9.95 -3.40 3.92
C SER A 43 9.35 -4.77 4.20
N SER A 44 9.57 -5.33 5.40
CA SER A 44 8.97 -6.60 5.81
C SER A 44 7.44 -6.51 5.89
N GLN A 45 6.90 -5.43 6.46
CA GLN A 45 5.46 -5.20 6.53
C GLN A 45 4.85 -5.04 5.14
N LEU A 46 5.49 -4.28 4.26
CA LEU A 46 5.04 -4.10 2.88
C LEU A 46 5.04 -5.41 2.10
N ALA A 47 6.04 -6.27 2.30
CA ALA A 47 6.07 -7.61 1.72
C ALA A 47 4.91 -8.48 2.22
N THR A 48 4.61 -8.47 3.53
CA THR A 48 3.46 -9.20 4.08
C THR A 48 2.13 -8.67 3.56
N HIS A 49 1.94 -7.34 3.51
CA HIS A 49 0.72 -6.74 2.97
C HIS A 49 0.55 -7.04 1.48
N LYS A 50 1.64 -7.04 0.70
CA LYS A 50 1.62 -7.43 -0.71
C LYS A 50 1.15 -8.88 -0.88
N ALA A 51 1.71 -9.81 -0.11
CA ALA A 51 1.29 -11.21 -0.14
C ALA A 51 -0.20 -11.38 0.19
N LEU A 52 -0.70 -10.68 1.21
CA LEU A 52 -2.12 -10.70 1.57
C LEU A 52 -3.03 -10.15 0.46
N VAL A 53 -2.62 -9.08 -0.21
CA VAL A 53 -3.37 -8.51 -1.34
C VAL A 53 -3.38 -9.46 -2.53
N ASP A 54 -2.26 -10.13 -2.82
CA ASP A 54 -2.17 -11.12 -3.88
C ASP A 54 -3.08 -12.33 -3.58
N ASP A 55 -3.05 -12.85 -2.35
CA ASP A 55 -3.94 -13.94 -1.90
C ASP A 55 -5.43 -13.57 -2.00
N LEU A 56 -5.81 -12.38 -1.53
CA LEU A 56 -7.18 -11.88 -1.64
C LEU A 56 -7.62 -11.72 -3.10
N THR A 57 -6.73 -11.28 -3.98
CA THR A 57 -7.00 -11.16 -5.41
C THR A 57 -7.26 -12.53 -6.04
N ILE A 58 -6.48 -13.56 -5.65
CA ILE A 58 -6.69 -14.95 -6.07
C ILE A 58 -8.05 -15.46 -5.60
N VAL A 59 -8.40 -15.26 -4.32
CA VAL A 59 -9.69 -15.68 -3.75
C VAL A 59 -10.86 -15.02 -4.48
N LEU A 60 -10.79 -13.72 -4.73
CA LEU A 60 -11.82 -12.98 -5.46
C LEU A 60 -11.96 -13.49 -6.90
N ARG A 61 -10.85 -13.78 -7.61
CA ARG A 61 -10.90 -14.41 -8.93
C ARG A 61 -11.58 -15.79 -8.90
N ASN A 62 -11.26 -16.62 -7.91
CA ASN A 62 -11.88 -17.93 -7.75
C ASN A 62 -13.40 -17.84 -7.47
N LEU A 63 -13.83 -16.88 -6.64
CA LEU A 63 -15.25 -16.60 -6.40
C LEU A 63 -15.96 -16.12 -7.68
N CYS A 64 -15.31 -15.25 -8.47
CA CYS A 64 -15.78 -14.86 -9.79
C CYS A 64 -15.99 -16.07 -10.71
N ARG A 65 -15.00 -16.98 -10.75
CA ARG A 65 -15.08 -18.20 -11.56
C ARG A 65 -16.21 -19.12 -11.11
N TYR A 66 -16.34 -19.33 -9.80
CA TYR A 66 -17.40 -20.15 -9.22
C TYR A 66 -18.80 -19.60 -9.53
N THR A 67 -19.01 -18.29 -9.38
CA THR A 67 -20.29 -17.65 -9.72
C THR A 67 -20.57 -17.68 -11.22
N SER A 68 -19.56 -17.57 -12.09
CA SER A 68 -19.70 -17.82 -13.55
C SER A 68 -20.12 -19.25 -13.87
N GLN A 69 -19.63 -20.25 -13.14
CA GLN A 69 -20.04 -21.64 -13.33
C GLN A 69 -21.51 -21.84 -12.96
N ILE A 70 -21.94 -21.30 -11.82
CA ILE A 70 -23.35 -21.35 -11.40
C ILE A 70 -24.23 -20.65 -12.44
N GLU A 71 -23.84 -19.46 -12.90
CA GLU A 71 -24.54 -18.73 -13.96
C GLU A 71 -24.67 -19.61 -15.21
N SER A 72 -23.58 -20.20 -15.69
CA SER A 72 -23.59 -21.02 -16.92
C SER A 72 -24.48 -22.27 -16.82
N ALA A 73 -24.61 -22.85 -15.63
CA ALA A 73 -25.38 -24.06 -15.41
C ALA A 73 -26.88 -23.78 -15.22
N ALA A 74 -27.23 -22.74 -14.46
CA ALA A 74 -28.61 -22.49 -14.04
C ALA A 74 -29.32 -21.41 -14.86
N LEU A 75 -28.61 -20.41 -15.39
CA LEU A 75 -29.23 -19.30 -16.11
C LEU A 75 -29.96 -19.74 -17.39
N PRO A 76 -29.42 -20.64 -18.24
CA PRO A 76 -30.14 -21.08 -19.45
C PRO A 76 -31.47 -21.74 -19.13
N ALA A 77 -31.51 -22.64 -18.13
CA ALA A 77 -32.72 -23.32 -17.71
C ALA A 77 -33.78 -22.33 -17.19
N LEU A 78 -33.37 -21.34 -16.38
CA LEU A 78 -34.25 -20.29 -15.88
C LEU A 78 -34.79 -19.40 -17.00
N LEU A 79 -33.94 -18.99 -17.96
CA LEU A 79 -34.37 -18.18 -19.10
C LEU A 79 -35.34 -18.93 -20.02
N THR A 80 -35.24 -20.26 -20.13
CA THR A 80 -36.21 -21.06 -20.88
C THR A 80 -37.53 -21.28 -20.15
N ALA A 81 -37.51 -21.25 -18.81
CA ALA A 81 -38.71 -21.42 -18.00
C ALA A 81 -39.49 -20.11 -17.79
N LEU A 82 -38.81 -18.96 -17.85
CA LEU A 82 -39.42 -17.64 -17.70
C LEU A 82 -39.99 -17.13 -19.04
N PRO A 83 -41.18 -16.51 -19.04
CA PRO A 83 -41.70 -15.82 -20.23
C PRO A 83 -40.75 -14.68 -20.65
N PRO A 84 -40.49 -14.48 -21.95
CA PRO A 84 -39.62 -13.40 -22.42
C PRO A 84 -40.19 -12.00 -22.15
N SER A 85 -41.51 -11.89 -21.96
CA SER A 85 -42.20 -10.66 -21.54
C SER A 85 -42.16 -10.41 -20.02
N SER A 86 -41.57 -11.33 -19.24
CA SER A 86 -41.44 -11.17 -17.80
C SER A 86 -40.34 -10.17 -17.47
N SER A 87 -40.63 -9.25 -16.55
CA SER A 87 -39.65 -8.29 -16.04
C SER A 87 -38.43 -8.99 -15.42
N ALA A 88 -38.62 -10.18 -14.83
CA ALA A 88 -37.52 -10.99 -14.28
C ALA A 88 -36.57 -11.48 -15.40
N HIS A 89 -37.11 -11.86 -16.56
CA HIS A 89 -36.31 -12.29 -17.71
C HIS A 89 -35.45 -11.13 -18.24
N GLU A 90 -36.05 -9.96 -18.44
CA GLU A 90 -35.32 -8.75 -18.88
C GLU A 90 -34.24 -8.32 -17.87
N HIS A 91 -34.56 -8.38 -16.57
CA HIS A 91 -33.63 -7.93 -15.53
C HIS A 91 -32.41 -8.84 -15.41
N LEU A 92 -32.59 -10.17 -15.54
CA LEU A 92 -31.48 -11.12 -15.54
C LEU A 92 -30.55 -10.92 -16.75
N LEU A 93 -31.12 -10.65 -17.93
CA LEU A 93 -30.33 -10.36 -19.13
C LEU A 93 -29.54 -9.05 -18.99
N ARG A 94 -30.15 -8.01 -18.42
CA ARG A 94 -29.46 -6.73 -18.16
C ARG A 94 -28.29 -6.91 -17.20
N LEU A 95 -28.53 -7.54 -16.04
CA LEU A 95 -27.47 -7.80 -15.06
C LEU A 95 -26.34 -8.65 -15.65
N ARG A 96 -26.67 -9.64 -16.47
CA ARG A 96 -25.67 -10.43 -17.18
C ARG A 96 -24.83 -9.57 -18.13
N GLY A 97 -25.47 -8.67 -18.87
CA GLY A 97 -24.78 -7.68 -19.72
C GLY A 97 -23.81 -6.83 -18.91
N ASP A 98 -24.27 -6.28 -17.78
CA ASP A 98 -23.45 -5.47 -16.89
C ASP A 98 -22.22 -6.22 -16.36
N VAL A 99 -22.38 -7.51 -16.00
CA VAL A 99 -21.28 -8.40 -15.59
C VAL A 99 -20.30 -8.63 -16.74
N CYS A 100 -20.79 -8.92 -17.94
CA CYS A 100 -19.95 -9.11 -19.13
C CYS A 100 -19.13 -7.86 -19.46
N ASP A 101 -19.76 -6.68 -19.42
CA ASP A 101 -19.09 -5.41 -19.66
C ASP A 101 -18.04 -5.11 -18.59
N ALA A 102 -18.33 -5.39 -17.32
CA ALA A 102 -17.38 -5.22 -16.23
C ALA A 102 -16.18 -6.16 -16.35
N LEU A 103 -16.40 -7.42 -16.71
CA LEU A 103 -15.33 -8.39 -16.98
C LEU A 103 -14.48 -7.98 -18.20
N ALA A 104 -15.10 -7.48 -19.27
CA ALA A 104 -14.37 -6.98 -20.43
C ALA A 104 -13.47 -5.79 -20.07
N ARG A 105 -13.93 -4.86 -19.22
CA ARG A 105 -13.11 -3.77 -18.69
C ARG A 105 -11.93 -4.28 -17.87
N LEU A 106 -12.13 -5.29 -17.03
CA LEU A 106 -11.07 -5.92 -16.24
C LEU A 106 -10.00 -6.55 -17.15
N GLN A 107 -10.43 -7.29 -18.19
CA GLN A 107 -9.53 -7.96 -19.15
C GLN A 107 -8.72 -6.97 -19.99
N GLN A 108 -9.34 -5.88 -20.46
CA GLN A 108 -8.64 -4.83 -21.21
C GLN A 108 -7.54 -4.17 -20.38
N ARG A 109 -7.76 -4.03 -19.07
CA ARG A 109 -6.82 -3.42 -18.15
C ARG A 109 -5.65 -4.33 -17.80
N SER A 110 -5.90 -5.63 -17.70
CA SER A 110 -4.88 -6.62 -17.35
C SER A 110 -3.85 -6.91 -18.46
N GLY A 111 -4.01 -6.31 -19.65
CA GLY A 111 -2.99 -6.17 -20.70
C GLY A 111 -1.84 -7.18 -20.71
N GLY A 112 -2.12 -8.46 -21.02
CA GLY A 112 -1.08 -9.42 -21.42
C GLY A 112 -0.91 -10.67 -20.55
N ASP A 113 -1.04 -11.81 -21.22
CA ASP A 113 -0.43 -13.12 -20.91
C ASP A 113 -0.92 -13.94 -19.72
N HIS A 114 -2.23 -14.04 -19.52
CA HIS A 114 -2.82 -15.15 -18.76
C HIS A 114 -3.91 -15.86 -19.55
N ASP A 115 -3.53 -16.98 -20.15
CA ASP A 115 -4.41 -17.96 -20.81
C ASP A 115 -5.54 -18.49 -19.89
N GLU A 116 -5.47 -18.20 -18.57
CA GLU A 116 -6.52 -18.45 -17.58
C GLU A 116 -7.63 -17.37 -17.56
N ASP A 117 -7.37 -16.10 -17.92
CA ASP A 117 -8.40 -15.04 -17.91
C ASP A 117 -9.38 -15.17 -19.09
N ALA A 118 -8.98 -15.87 -20.16
CA ALA A 118 -9.87 -16.26 -21.26
C ALA A 118 -10.97 -17.24 -20.81
N ARG A 119 -10.71 -18.01 -19.73
CA ARG A 119 -11.66 -19.01 -19.16
C ARG A 119 -12.75 -18.38 -18.29
N LEU A 120 -12.60 -17.11 -17.89
CA LEU A 120 -13.66 -16.37 -17.19
C LEU A 120 -14.78 -15.90 -18.13
N ALA A 121 -14.48 -15.73 -19.42
CA ALA A 121 -15.42 -15.27 -20.44
C ALA A 121 -16.01 -16.40 -21.31
N THR A 122 -15.36 -17.57 -21.35
CA THR A 122 -15.89 -18.72 -22.12
C THR A 122 -16.78 -19.60 -21.27
N PRO A 123 -18.09 -19.72 -21.59
CA PRO A 123 -18.92 -20.71 -20.93
C PRO A 123 -18.35 -22.10 -21.22
N PRO A 124 -18.25 -23.00 -20.22
CA PRO A 124 -17.88 -24.38 -20.48
C PRO A 124 -18.91 -24.95 -21.47
N ARG A 125 -18.44 -25.42 -22.62
CA ARG A 125 -19.24 -26.27 -23.52
C ARG A 125 -19.50 -27.58 -22.77
N VAL A 126 -20.54 -27.60 -21.94
CA VAL A 126 -21.07 -28.84 -21.38
C VAL A 126 -21.83 -29.52 -22.51
N SER A 127 -21.12 -30.36 -23.25
CA SER A 127 -21.72 -31.36 -24.14
C SER A 127 -22.40 -32.43 -23.29
N HIS A 128 -23.63 -32.19 -22.85
CA HIS A 128 -24.47 -33.25 -22.30
C HIS A 128 -25.86 -33.24 -22.93
N GLY A 129 -26.12 -34.29 -23.71
CA GLY A 129 -27.46 -34.68 -24.12
C GLY A 129 -28.25 -35.10 -22.89
N ALA A 130 -28.96 -34.15 -22.29
CA ALA A 130 -30.01 -34.43 -21.32
C ALA A 130 -31.36 -34.22 -22.03
N ARG A 131 -32.00 -35.34 -22.34
CA ARG A 131 -33.36 -35.41 -22.88
C ARG A 131 -34.32 -34.75 -21.86
N PRO A 132 -35.15 -33.77 -22.27
CA PRO A 132 -36.03 -33.08 -21.34
C PRO A 132 -37.16 -34.04 -20.91
N SER A 133 -37.11 -34.47 -19.65
CA SER A 133 -38.24 -35.14 -19.00
C SER A 133 -39.16 -34.07 -18.45
N ALA A 134 -40.28 -33.86 -19.13
CA ALA A 134 -41.31 -32.93 -18.70
C ALA A 134 -42.06 -33.51 -17.48
N VAL A 135 -41.68 -33.05 -16.29
CA VAL A 135 -42.53 -33.16 -15.09
C VAL A 135 -43.20 -31.81 -14.92
N SER A 136 -44.34 -31.66 -15.58
CA SER A 136 -45.27 -30.55 -15.38
C SER A 136 -46.07 -30.78 -14.11
N GLY A 137 -45.92 -29.87 -13.15
CA GLY A 137 -46.79 -29.73 -11.99
C GLY A 137 -46.04 -29.18 -10.80
N SER A 138 -46.33 -27.91 -10.41
CA SER A 138 -45.77 -27.15 -9.25
C SER A 138 -44.71 -26.06 -9.55
N SER A 139 -44.53 -25.62 -10.81
CA SER A 139 -43.26 -24.99 -11.23
C SER A 139 -43.15 -23.45 -11.20
N ASP A 140 -44.22 -22.65 -11.03
CA ASP A 140 -44.10 -21.19 -11.19
C ASP A 140 -43.41 -20.51 -9.99
N GLU A 141 -43.72 -20.92 -8.75
CA GLU A 141 -43.03 -20.40 -7.56
C GLU A 141 -41.56 -20.83 -7.50
N ALA A 142 -41.24 -22.06 -7.91
CA ALA A 142 -39.87 -22.54 -7.96
C ALA A 142 -39.03 -21.81 -9.02
N VAL A 143 -39.63 -21.51 -10.18
CA VAL A 143 -38.98 -20.71 -11.25
C VAL A 143 -38.81 -19.26 -10.82
N ALA A 144 -39.81 -18.67 -10.13
CA ALA A 144 -39.70 -17.32 -9.57
C ALA A 144 -38.64 -17.23 -8.46
N ALA A 145 -38.59 -18.19 -7.54
CA ALA A 145 -37.55 -18.28 -6.51
C ALA A 145 -36.16 -18.48 -7.13
N GLY A 146 -36.04 -19.35 -8.15
CA GLY A 146 -34.79 -19.53 -8.90
C GLY A 146 -34.34 -18.26 -9.61
N ALA A 147 -35.27 -17.48 -10.18
CA ALA A 147 -34.98 -16.19 -10.79
C ALA A 147 -34.50 -15.15 -9.76
N GLN A 148 -35.09 -15.12 -8.57
CA GLN A 148 -34.65 -14.24 -7.47
C GLN A 148 -33.24 -14.61 -6.96
N VAL A 149 -32.95 -15.91 -6.81
CA VAL A 149 -31.61 -16.38 -6.41
C VAL A 149 -30.58 -16.02 -7.48
N MET A 150 -30.89 -16.24 -8.76
CA MET A 150 -29.99 -15.88 -9.86
C MET A 150 -29.78 -14.36 -9.96
N HIS A 151 -30.83 -13.57 -9.72
CA HIS A 151 -30.72 -12.11 -9.63
C HIS A 151 -29.75 -11.69 -8.53
N ALA A 152 -29.91 -12.24 -7.33
CA ALA A 152 -29.01 -11.99 -6.22
C ALA A 152 -27.56 -12.38 -6.57
N ILE A 153 -27.34 -13.56 -7.15
CA ILE A 153 -26.01 -14.03 -7.56
C ILE A 153 -25.37 -13.07 -8.56
N LEU A 154 -26.10 -12.65 -9.60
CA LEU A 154 -25.59 -11.71 -10.61
C LEU A 154 -25.31 -10.32 -10.01
N ALA A 155 -26.17 -9.83 -9.13
CA ALA A 155 -25.97 -8.54 -8.45
C ALA A 155 -24.78 -8.56 -7.46
N HIS A 156 -24.48 -9.71 -6.84
CA HIS A 156 -23.28 -9.85 -6.01
C HIS A 156 -22.03 -10.02 -6.88
N LYS A 157 -22.16 -10.69 -8.02
CA LYS A 157 -21.09 -10.86 -9.00
C LYS A 157 -20.66 -9.52 -9.61
N THR A 158 -21.57 -8.62 -9.96
CA THR A 158 -21.20 -7.26 -10.42
C THR A 158 -20.36 -6.53 -9.39
N ARG A 159 -20.80 -6.49 -8.12
CA ARG A 159 -20.03 -5.87 -7.02
C ARG A 159 -18.66 -6.50 -6.82
N LEU A 160 -18.57 -7.83 -6.97
CA LEU A 160 -17.32 -8.55 -6.82
C LEU A 160 -16.35 -8.26 -7.97
N VAL A 161 -16.84 -8.14 -9.21
CA VAL A 161 -16.05 -7.70 -10.37
C VAL A 161 -15.60 -6.25 -10.22
N ASP A 162 -16.45 -5.36 -9.70
CA ASP A 162 -16.09 -3.97 -9.43
C ASP A 162 -15.00 -3.88 -8.35
N ALA A 163 -15.12 -4.64 -7.27
CA ALA A 163 -14.09 -4.73 -6.24
C ALA A 163 -12.76 -5.25 -6.79
N LEU A 164 -12.80 -6.27 -7.67
CA LEU A 164 -11.63 -6.75 -8.40
C LEU A 164 -11.02 -5.67 -9.29
N CYS A 165 -11.84 -4.87 -9.99
CA CYS A 165 -11.34 -3.76 -10.81
C CYS A 165 -10.62 -2.71 -9.96
N ILE A 166 -11.18 -2.36 -8.80
CA ILE A 166 -10.57 -1.39 -7.87
C ILE A 166 -9.27 -1.96 -7.30
N ALA A 167 -9.26 -3.23 -6.88
CA ALA A 167 -8.07 -3.90 -6.37
C ALA A 167 -6.95 -3.96 -7.43
N ALA A 168 -7.27 -4.38 -8.65
CA ALA A 168 -6.31 -4.42 -9.76
C ALA A 168 -5.75 -3.03 -10.08
N ALA A 169 -6.60 -1.99 -10.12
CA ALA A 169 -6.19 -0.60 -10.30
C ALA A 169 -5.21 -0.13 -9.22
N SER A 170 -5.50 -0.45 -7.96
CA SER A 170 -4.66 -0.07 -6.84
C SER A 170 -3.32 -0.79 -6.88
N ALA A 171 -3.29 -2.07 -7.25
CA ALA A 171 -2.08 -2.85 -7.39
C ALA A 171 -1.18 -2.31 -8.52
N GLU A 172 -1.78 -1.92 -9.67
CA GLU A 172 -1.05 -1.27 -10.76
C GLU A 172 -0.45 0.07 -10.34
N ALA A 173 -1.21 0.91 -9.61
CA ALA A 173 -0.72 2.19 -9.11
C ALA A 173 0.45 2.02 -8.13
N VAL A 174 0.38 1.01 -7.25
CA VAL A 174 1.47 0.67 -6.32
C VAL A 174 2.70 0.16 -7.09
N ARG A 175 2.52 -0.67 -8.12
CA ARG A 175 3.65 -1.12 -8.96
C ARG A 175 4.30 0.05 -9.69
N ALA A 176 3.51 0.94 -10.28
CA ALA A 176 4.01 2.11 -11.00
C ALA A 176 4.81 3.07 -10.10
N THR A 177 4.30 3.34 -8.89
CA THR A 177 5.00 4.15 -7.89
C THR A 177 6.27 3.48 -7.38
N THR A 178 6.26 2.16 -7.19
CA THR A 178 7.46 1.40 -6.80
C THR A 178 8.52 1.45 -7.90
N THR A 179 8.14 1.28 -9.18
CA THR A 179 9.09 1.36 -10.30
C THR A 179 9.69 2.76 -10.45
N ALA A 180 8.91 3.81 -10.19
CA ALA A 180 9.41 5.18 -10.17
C ALA A 180 10.40 5.40 -9.02
N ALA A 181 10.07 4.93 -7.81
CA ALA A 181 10.96 5.02 -6.65
C ALA A 181 12.27 4.23 -6.85
N THR A 182 12.24 3.08 -7.54
CA THR A 182 13.48 2.35 -7.87
C THR A 182 14.35 3.08 -8.88
N ALA A 183 13.74 3.86 -9.80
CA ALA A 183 14.50 4.70 -10.72
C ALA A 183 15.21 5.83 -9.96
N ASP A 184 14.51 6.50 -9.05
CA ASP A 184 15.09 7.54 -8.20
C ASP A 184 16.21 6.98 -7.28
N SER A 185 16.03 5.75 -6.78
CA SER A 185 17.07 5.06 -6.01
C SER A 185 18.34 4.79 -6.84
N SER A 186 18.19 4.45 -8.12
CA SER A 186 19.32 4.21 -9.01
C SER A 186 20.13 5.49 -9.28
N ASP A 187 19.46 6.65 -9.35
CA ASP A 187 20.13 7.95 -9.51
C ASP A 187 20.95 8.31 -8.25
N VAL A 188 20.43 7.98 -7.06
CA VAL A 188 21.14 8.16 -5.79
C VAL A 188 22.38 7.25 -5.70
N GLU A 189 22.31 6.02 -6.22
CA GLU A 189 23.46 5.11 -6.30
C GLU A 189 24.54 5.62 -7.27
N VAL A 190 24.14 6.20 -8.41
CA VAL A 190 25.07 6.86 -9.35
C VAL A 190 25.75 8.08 -8.70
N LEU A 191 25.01 8.85 -7.90
CA LEU A 191 25.58 9.96 -7.14
C LEU A 191 26.57 9.50 -6.06
N ARG A 192 26.25 8.43 -5.32
CA ARG A 192 27.16 7.85 -4.31
C ARG A 192 28.46 7.35 -4.94
N THR A 193 28.38 6.56 -6.02
CA THR A 193 29.57 6.06 -6.71
C THR A 193 30.47 7.20 -7.23
N ARG A 194 29.87 8.29 -7.72
CA ARG A 194 30.61 9.48 -8.15
C ARG A 194 31.25 10.23 -6.98
N MET A 195 30.59 10.29 -5.83
CA MET A 195 31.13 10.88 -4.61
C MET A 195 32.29 10.05 -4.06
N ASP A 196 32.18 8.71 -4.04
CA ASP A 196 33.25 7.80 -3.63
C ASP A 196 34.48 7.92 -4.54
N GLU A 197 34.26 8.13 -5.84
CA GLU A 197 35.36 8.42 -6.77
C GLU A 197 36.04 9.77 -6.50
N LEU A 198 35.28 10.82 -6.15
CA LEU A 198 35.85 12.11 -5.76
C LEU A 198 36.64 12.00 -4.44
N THR A 199 36.12 11.27 -3.45
CA THR A 199 36.81 11.00 -2.18
C THR A 199 38.13 10.27 -2.42
N ARG A 200 38.13 9.22 -3.24
CA ARG A 200 39.35 8.49 -3.63
C ARG A 200 40.36 9.37 -4.37
N ARG A 201 39.92 10.29 -5.22
CA ARG A 201 40.79 11.26 -5.90
C ARG A 201 41.39 12.29 -4.93
N LEU A 202 40.66 12.69 -3.90
CA LEU A 202 41.18 13.57 -2.86
C LEU A 202 42.19 12.85 -1.96
N GLU A 203 41.91 11.62 -1.55
CA GLU A 203 42.84 10.81 -0.75
C GLU A 203 44.15 10.53 -1.51
N THR A 204 44.07 10.26 -2.81
CA THR A 204 45.26 10.07 -3.67
C THR A 204 45.96 11.39 -4.02
N GLY A 205 45.22 12.50 -4.15
CA GLY A 205 45.77 13.84 -4.41
C GLY A 205 46.44 14.49 -3.18
N THR A 206 46.01 14.13 -1.98
CA THR A 206 46.58 14.65 -0.72
C THR A 206 47.88 13.93 -0.32
N GLY A 207 48.18 12.78 -0.94
CA GLY A 207 49.43 12.04 -0.77
C GLY A 207 50.59 12.47 -1.70
N ALA A 208 50.36 13.37 -2.66
CA ALA A 208 51.35 13.79 -3.65
C ALA A 208 51.60 15.31 -3.61
N GLY A 209 51.90 15.82 -2.42
CA GLY A 209 52.29 17.21 -2.17
C GLY A 209 53.77 17.38 -1.84
N ALA A 210 54.67 16.87 -2.69
CA ALA A 210 56.06 17.32 -2.75
C ALA A 210 56.36 17.77 -4.18
N SER A 211 56.73 19.05 -4.32
CA SER A 211 56.92 19.79 -5.58
C SER A 211 57.77 19.07 -6.63
N PRO A 212 57.68 19.47 -7.90
CA PRO A 212 58.62 20.50 -8.33
C PRO A 212 58.00 21.62 -9.17
N THR A 213 58.61 22.80 -9.02
CA THR A 213 58.55 23.96 -9.91
C THR A 213 58.72 23.57 -11.38
N PRO A 214 58.15 24.35 -12.31
CA PRO A 214 59.06 25.14 -13.14
C PRO A 214 58.59 26.59 -13.36
N ALA A 215 59.59 27.40 -13.65
CA ALA A 215 59.50 28.82 -13.95
C ALA A 215 59.12 29.09 -15.42
N ALA A 216 58.62 30.32 -15.60
CA ALA A 216 58.80 31.23 -16.73
C ALA A 216 57.58 31.53 -17.64
N ALA A 217 57.50 32.84 -17.96
CA ALA A 217 56.62 33.58 -18.86
C ALA A 217 55.22 33.93 -18.30
N SER A 218 54.74 35.18 -18.26
CA SER A 218 55.25 36.43 -18.84
C SER A 218 54.48 37.64 -18.26
N THR A 219 55.23 38.72 -17.96
CA THR A 219 54.91 40.15 -18.22
C THR A 219 53.47 40.68 -18.02
N ASN A 220 53.27 41.59 -17.07
CA ASN A 220 53.37 43.04 -17.34
C ASN A 220 53.17 43.96 -16.10
N THR A 221 54.06 44.97 -16.04
CA THR A 221 53.91 46.36 -15.53
C THR A 221 53.52 46.57 -14.06
N ALA A 222 54.46 46.89 -13.14
CA ALA A 222 55.07 48.22 -12.89
C ALA A 222 54.03 49.31 -12.61
N THR A 223 53.85 49.77 -11.37
CA THR A 223 54.60 50.88 -10.74
C THR A 223 54.24 50.89 -9.23
N ALA A 224 55.17 50.69 -8.28
CA ALA A 224 56.02 51.68 -7.60
C ALA A 224 55.19 52.91 -7.13
N THR A 225 55.06 53.26 -5.84
CA THR A 225 56.10 53.45 -4.80
C THR A 225 55.52 53.67 -3.40
N ALA A 226 56.33 53.36 -2.37
CA ALA A 226 56.39 53.92 -1.00
C ALA A 226 55.14 53.77 -0.09
N GLY A 227 55.16 53.08 1.05
CA GLY A 227 56.20 52.94 2.06
C GLY A 227 56.04 53.99 3.15
N VAL A 228 55.29 53.69 4.23
CA VAL A 228 55.47 54.18 5.62
C VAL A 228 54.69 53.25 6.55
N ALA A 229 55.39 52.56 7.45
CA ALA A 229 54.80 52.05 8.68
C ALA A 229 54.61 53.22 9.65
N VAL A 230 53.49 53.28 10.37
CA VAL A 230 53.35 53.71 11.78
C VAL A 230 51.87 53.94 12.13
N ALA A 231 51.55 53.51 13.36
CA ALA A 231 50.43 53.93 14.22
C ALA A 231 49.04 53.30 14.02
N ALA A 232 48.64 52.63 15.10
CA ALA A 232 47.27 52.34 15.46
C ALA A 232 46.38 53.59 15.38
N SER A 233 45.21 53.46 14.75
CA SER A 233 43.97 54.09 15.21
C SER A 233 42.78 53.41 14.55
N ALA A 234 41.86 53.01 15.42
CA ALA A 234 40.56 52.48 15.10
C ALA A 234 39.71 53.53 14.38
N GLU A 235 39.40 53.32 13.11
CA GLU A 235 38.23 53.90 12.46
C GLU A 235 37.64 52.86 11.51
N THR A 236 36.75 52.01 12.02
CA THR A 236 35.82 51.27 11.16
C THR A 236 34.93 52.30 10.47
N SER A 237 35.07 52.43 9.15
CA SER A 237 34.25 53.33 8.32
C SER A 237 32.77 53.21 8.70
N PRO A 238 32.02 54.32 8.83
CA PRO A 238 30.59 54.32 9.18
C PRO A 238 29.74 53.57 8.15
N SER A 239 30.27 53.27 6.96
CA SER A 239 29.62 52.35 6.01
C SER A 239 29.76 50.88 6.42
N ALA A 240 30.92 50.46 6.92
CA ALA A 240 31.19 49.08 7.34
C ALA A 240 30.34 48.69 8.56
N THR A 241 30.13 49.63 9.50
CA THR A 241 29.24 49.42 10.66
C THR A 241 27.78 49.30 10.24
N ARG A 242 27.31 50.10 9.27
CA ARG A 242 25.94 49.97 8.72
C ARG A 242 25.72 48.66 7.98
N PHE A 243 26.70 48.18 7.21
CA PHE A 243 26.60 46.89 6.53
C PHE A 243 26.60 45.72 7.52
N ALA A 244 27.43 45.77 8.57
CA ALA A 244 27.41 44.78 9.64
C ALA A 244 26.04 44.75 10.35
N GLN A 245 25.49 45.93 10.70
CA GLN A 245 24.18 46.05 11.35
C GLN A 245 23.02 45.58 10.45
N ALA A 246 23.06 45.89 9.15
CA ALA A 246 22.04 45.41 8.19
C ALA A 246 22.08 43.88 8.03
N ARG A 247 23.28 43.29 8.07
CA ARG A 247 23.47 41.83 8.01
C ARG A 247 22.97 41.15 9.28
N GLU A 248 23.20 41.75 10.44
CA GLU A 248 22.69 41.26 11.72
C GLU A 248 21.16 41.26 11.76
N LEU A 249 20.52 42.35 11.34
CA LEU A 249 19.05 42.44 11.21
C LEU A 249 18.48 41.44 10.19
N ALA A 250 19.20 41.17 9.11
CA ALA A 250 18.81 40.15 8.14
C ALA A 250 18.85 38.75 8.77
N PHE A 251 19.91 38.43 9.51
CA PHE A 251 20.01 37.16 10.22
C PHE A 251 18.94 37.01 11.30
N GLU A 252 18.69 38.06 12.09
CA GLU A 252 17.62 38.05 13.09
C GLU A 252 16.25 37.74 12.47
N LYS A 253 15.92 38.36 11.34
CA LYS A 253 14.70 38.06 10.59
C LYS A 253 14.65 36.63 10.07
N THR A 254 15.75 36.09 9.57
CA THR A 254 15.80 34.69 9.12
C THR A 254 15.63 33.71 10.27
N VAL A 255 16.24 33.98 11.44
CA VAL A 255 16.06 33.16 12.64
C VAL A 255 14.62 33.22 13.13
N GLN A 256 13.99 34.39 13.10
CA GLN A 256 12.59 34.55 13.46
C GLN A 256 11.66 33.77 12.50
N ALA A 257 11.92 33.84 11.19
CA ALA A 257 11.17 33.07 10.19
C ALA A 257 11.32 31.56 10.41
N LEU A 258 12.55 31.07 10.58
CA LEU A 258 12.82 29.65 10.84
C LEU A 258 12.17 29.16 12.15
N ASN A 259 12.20 29.97 13.21
CA ASN A 259 11.51 29.63 14.46
C ASN A 259 9.99 29.56 14.29
N SER A 260 9.41 30.44 13.46
CA SER A 260 7.97 30.40 13.16
C SER A 260 7.59 29.15 12.35
N GLU A 261 8.43 28.75 11.38
CA GLU A 261 8.25 27.53 10.60
C GLU A 261 8.38 26.28 11.49
N LEU A 262 9.36 26.27 12.40
CA LEU A 262 9.53 25.18 13.37
C LEU A 262 8.30 25.01 14.27
N ALA A 263 7.72 26.12 14.73
CA ALA A 263 6.51 26.10 15.55
C ALA A 263 5.31 25.51 14.79
N VAL A 264 5.12 25.92 13.53
CA VAL A 264 4.06 25.38 12.65
C VAL A 264 4.29 23.90 12.37
N LEU A 265 5.53 23.48 12.12
CA LEU A 265 5.89 22.08 11.93
C LEU A 265 5.58 21.23 13.17
N HIS A 266 5.90 21.71 14.36
CA HIS A 266 5.55 21.02 15.61
C HIS A 266 4.03 20.91 15.81
N GLU A 267 3.28 21.97 15.52
CA GLU A 267 1.82 21.93 15.60
C GLU A 267 1.22 20.95 14.58
N ASN A 268 1.70 20.97 13.33
CA ASN A 268 1.28 20.05 12.29
C ASN A 268 1.60 18.59 12.64
N TYR A 269 2.79 18.33 13.17
CA TYR A 269 3.15 16.99 13.64
C TYR A 269 2.25 16.53 14.79
N ALA A 270 1.96 17.40 15.76
CA ALA A 270 1.05 17.08 16.85
C ALA A 270 -0.39 16.85 16.36
N ALA A 271 -0.86 17.62 15.38
CA ALA A 271 -2.16 17.42 14.74
C ALA A 271 -2.23 16.08 13.99
N LEU A 272 -1.18 15.74 13.23
CA LEU A 272 -1.07 14.48 12.50
C LEU A 272 -1.01 13.28 13.45
N SER A 273 -0.26 13.37 14.54
CA SER A 273 -0.20 12.34 15.58
C SER A 273 -1.59 12.11 16.22
N ARG A 274 -2.32 13.18 16.52
CA ARG A 274 -3.71 13.09 17.02
C ARG A 274 -4.68 12.53 15.99
N ALA A 275 -4.51 12.83 14.70
CA ALA A 275 -5.34 12.25 13.64
C ALA A 275 -5.08 10.74 13.49
N SER A 276 -3.81 10.35 13.45
CA SER A 276 -3.39 8.95 13.34
C SER A 276 -3.89 8.09 14.51
N THR A 277 -3.81 8.59 15.74
CA THR A 277 -4.34 7.88 16.92
C THR A 277 -5.86 7.67 16.84
N ARG A 278 -6.62 8.67 16.41
CA ARG A 278 -8.08 8.54 16.21
C ARG A 278 -8.44 7.55 15.10
N GLU A 279 -7.68 7.54 14.00
CA GLU A 279 -7.89 6.57 12.92
C GLU A 279 -7.61 5.14 13.39
N MET A 280 -6.53 4.94 14.16
CA MET A 280 -6.20 3.65 14.76
C MET A 280 -7.30 3.18 15.73
N GLU A 281 -7.82 4.08 16.56
CA GLU A 281 -8.95 3.78 17.46
C GLU A 281 -10.22 3.44 16.68
N SER A 282 -10.54 4.18 15.61
CA SER A 282 -11.68 3.89 14.74
C SER A 282 -11.56 2.52 14.08
N MET A 283 -10.37 2.16 13.58
CA MET A 283 -10.11 0.85 12.98
C MET A 283 -10.23 -0.27 14.01
N LYS A 284 -9.70 -0.07 15.23
CA LYS A 284 -9.85 -1.03 16.33
C LYS A 284 -11.31 -1.24 16.71
N GLN A 285 -12.10 -0.17 16.76
CA GLN A 285 -13.54 -0.28 17.03
C GLN A 285 -14.27 -1.06 15.94
N ARG A 286 -14.01 -0.77 14.66
CA ARG A 286 -14.63 -1.51 13.54
C ARG A 286 -14.29 -3.00 13.58
N LEU A 287 -13.04 -3.35 13.91
CA LEU A 287 -12.63 -4.74 14.06
C LEU A 287 -13.40 -5.44 15.18
N ALA A 288 -13.53 -4.80 16.35
CA ALA A 288 -14.31 -5.32 17.46
C ALA A 288 -15.79 -5.53 17.07
N ASP A 289 -16.40 -4.55 16.39
CA ASP A 289 -17.79 -4.63 15.94
C ASP A 289 -17.98 -5.76 14.92
N THR A 290 -17.03 -5.97 13.99
CA THR A 290 -17.10 -7.09 13.03
C THR A 290 -16.91 -8.44 13.70
N GLN A 291 -16.00 -8.53 14.67
CA GLN A 291 -15.78 -9.75 15.42
C GLN A 291 -17.04 -10.15 16.20
N HIS A 292 -17.67 -9.20 16.88
CA HIS A 292 -18.89 -9.47 17.64
C HIS A 292 -20.03 -9.94 16.73
N LYS A 293 -20.21 -9.32 15.55
CA LYS A 293 -21.19 -9.78 14.55
C LYS A 293 -20.91 -11.20 14.06
N HIS A 294 -19.65 -11.57 13.89
CA HIS A 294 -19.29 -12.94 13.51
C HIS A 294 -19.58 -13.92 14.64
N GLU A 295 -19.29 -13.57 15.89
CA GLU A 295 -19.63 -14.38 17.07
C GLU A 295 -21.15 -14.58 17.17
N ASP A 296 -21.96 -13.54 16.95
CA ASP A 296 -23.42 -13.62 16.94
C ASP A 296 -23.93 -14.54 15.82
N GLN A 297 -23.37 -14.43 14.60
CA GLN A 297 -23.71 -15.30 13.48
C GLN A 297 -23.37 -16.77 13.73
N ILE A 298 -22.25 -17.04 14.41
CA ILE A 298 -21.87 -18.39 14.82
C ILE A 298 -22.88 -18.92 15.84
N ALA A 299 -23.24 -18.12 16.84
CA ALA A 299 -24.23 -18.50 17.85
C ALA A 299 -25.61 -18.78 17.22
N GLU A 300 -26.03 -18.01 16.22
CA GLU A 300 -27.26 -18.26 15.46
C GLU A 300 -27.19 -19.58 14.66
N CYS A 301 -26.07 -19.84 13.98
CA CYS A 301 -25.85 -21.10 13.26
C CYS A 301 -25.92 -22.30 14.21
N ASP A 302 -25.25 -22.22 15.37
CA ASP A 302 -25.25 -23.28 16.38
C ASP A 302 -26.65 -23.51 16.94
N ALA A 303 -27.44 -22.44 17.16
CA ALA A 303 -28.82 -22.56 17.59
C ALA A 303 -29.71 -23.24 16.54
N VAL A 304 -29.54 -22.91 15.24
CA VAL A 304 -30.27 -23.56 14.14
C VAL A 304 -29.87 -25.03 14.02
N LEU A 305 -28.57 -25.35 14.05
CA LEU A 305 -28.07 -26.72 14.01
C LEU A 305 -28.58 -27.55 15.19
N GLY A 306 -28.63 -26.96 16.39
CA GLY A 306 -29.21 -27.60 17.57
C GLY A 306 -30.69 -27.93 17.39
N ARG A 307 -31.50 -27.00 16.86
CA ARG A 307 -32.92 -27.26 16.57
C ARG A 307 -33.11 -28.35 15.52
N LEU A 308 -32.38 -28.29 14.40
CA LEU A 308 -32.46 -29.30 13.34
C LEU A 308 -32.04 -30.68 13.83
N SER A 309 -31.04 -30.76 14.71
CA SER A 309 -30.62 -32.03 15.32
C SER A 309 -31.73 -32.65 16.16
N LEU A 310 -32.42 -31.84 16.99
CA LEU A 310 -33.55 -32.30 17.79
C LEU A 310 -34.73 -32.77 16.93
N GLU A 311 -35.08 -32.02 15.87
CA GLU A 311 -36.13 -32.43 14.93
C GLU A 311 -35.79 -33.74 14.22
N LEU A 312 -34.52 -33.92 13.83
CA LEU A 312 -34.05 -35.17 13.21
C LEU A 312 -34.15 -36.35 14.19
N GLU A 313 -33.74 -36.17 15.45
CA GLU A 313 -33.88 -37.18 16.50
C GLU A 313 -35.35 -37.56 16.72
N GLN A 314 -36.25 -36.58 16.74
CA GLN A 314 -37.69 -36.81 16.86
C GLN A 314 -38.22 -37.64 15.67
N LEU A 315 -37.88 -37.26 14.43
CA LEU A 315 -38.28 -38.01 13.23
C LEU A 315 -37.73 -39.44 13.21
N ILE A 316 -36.50 -39.65 13.68
CA ILE A 316 -35.92 -41.00 13.84
C ILE A 316 -36.75 -41.81 14.84
N HIS A 317 -37.15 -41.20 15.96
CA HIS A 317 -37.95 -41.87 16.98
C HIS A 317 -39.36 -42.21 16.47
N GLU A 318 -40.01 -41.29 15.79
CA GLU A 318 -41.31 -41.50 15.13
C GLU A 318 -41.23 -42.60 14.05
N ASN A 319 -40.19 -42.60 13.22
CA ASN A 319 -39.96 -43.63 12.22
C ASN A 319 -39.77 -45.02 12.86
N ALA A 320 -39.01 -45.10 13.96
CA ALA A 320 -38.83 -46.33 14.71
C ALA A 320 -40.15 -46.85 15.29
N GLN A 321 -40.99 -45.97 15.85
CA GLN A 321 -42.32 -46.32 16.34
C GLN A 321 -43.24 -46.82 15.22
N LEU A 322 -43.26 -46.14 14.06
CA LEU A 322 -44.03 -46.57 12.89
C LEU A 322 -43.57 -47.94 12.38
N LYS A 323 -42.25 -48.18 12.30
CA LYS A 323 -41.69 -49.50 11.96
C LYS A 323 -42.10 -50.58 12.95
N HIS A 324 -42.19 -50.27 14.24
CA HIS A 324 -42.67 -51.24 15.24
C HIS A 324 -44.15 -51.55 15.04
N LYS A 325 -44.98 -50.52 14.84
CA LYS A 325 -46.43 -50.69 14.58
C LYS A 325 -46.67 -51.51 13.31
N LEU A 326 -45.93 -51.24 12.24
CA LEU A 326 -46.03 -51.96 10.98
C LEU A 326 -45.72 -53.45 11.17
N ARG A 327 -44.63 -53.76 11.90
CA ARG A 327 -44.25 -55.14 12.22
C ARG A 327 -45.33 -55.88 13.01
N SER A 328 -45.90 -55.24 14.04
CA SER A 328 -46.97 -55.86 14.83
C SER A 328 -48.25 -56.13 14.01
N VAL A 329 -48.56 -55.30 13.02
CA VAL A 329 -49.72 -55.53 12.13
C VAL A 329 -49.43 -56.71 11.19
N THR A 330 -48.23 -56.78 10.61
CA THR A 330 -47.84 -57.88 9.71
C THR A 330 -47.68 -59.22 10.42
N GLU A 331 -47.47 -59.25 11.74
CA GLU A 331 -47.43 -60.48 12.55
C GLU A 331 -48.81 -60.98 13.00
N LEU A 332 -49.86 -60.17 12.79
CA LEU A 332 -51.26 -60.49 13.15
C LEU A 332 -52.09 -61.02 11.95
N GLU A 333 -51.52 -61.03 10.74
CA GLU A 333 -52.05 -61.68 9.52
C GLU A 333 -51.39 -63.05 9.30
#